data_AF-A0A976P7K5-F1
#
_entry.id   AF-A0A976P7K5-F1
#
_cell.length_a   1.000
_cell.length_b   1.000
_cell.length_c   1.000
_cell.angle_alpha   90.00
_cell.angle_beta   90.00
_cell.angle_gamma   90.00
#
_symmetry.space_group_name_H-M   'P 1'
#
loop_
_entity.id
_entity.type
_entity.pdbx_description
1 polymer ?
#
loop_
_entity_poly.entity_id
_entity_poly.type
_entity_poly.pdbx_seq_one_letter_code
_entity_poly.pdbx_strand_id
1 'polypeptide(L)'
;MMDRRTFVTAAALAPVAVAAHAVAQTGSPEFEAALHSYLNAWDAYCAAPDATADDELGEAYDEALTRLSKAQPPTPQDFVHKFAAIFKDGGCIEDRALDSLLKDARRLTR
;
A
#
# COMPACT_ATOMS: atom_id res chain seq x y z
N MET A 1 40.31 35.52 -25.33
CA MET A 1 40.24 34.22 -26.03
C MET A 1 40.20 33.13 -24.95
N MET A 2 39.14 32.30 -24.97
CA MET A 2 38.79 31.31 -23.94
C MET A 2 39.89 30.26 -23.71
N ASP A 3 40.06 29.77 -22.48
CA ASP A 3 39.38 28.56 -21.97
C ASP A 3 40.17 27.91 -20.81
N ARG A 4 39.46 27.11 -20.00
CA ARG A 4 39.89 25.92 -19.23
C ARG A 4 40.05 26.01 -17.70
N ARG A 5 39.03 25.41 -17.06
CA ARG A 5 39.13 24.38 -15.99
C ARG A 5 39.67 24.89 -14.65
N THR A 6 38.92 24.89 -13.56
CA THR A 6 38.58 23.70 -12.74
C THR A 6 37.69 24.21 -11.59
N PHE A 7 36.37 24.01 -11.58
CA PHE A 7 35.63 22.93 -10.90
C PHE A 7 36.16 22.46 -9.53
N VAL A 8 35.24 22.37 -8.57
CA VAL A 8 35.34 21.76 -7.22
C VAL A 8 36.06 22.68 -6.22
N THR A 9 35.38 23.32 -5.27
CA THR A 9 34.79 22.64 -4.11
C THR A 9 33.79 23.57 -3.42
N ALA A 10 32.49 23.30 -3.58
CA ALA A 10 31.45 23.82 -2.69
C ALA A 10 30.39 22.73 -2.50
N ALA A 11 30.85 21.52 -2.17
CA ALA A 11 29.99 20.43 -1.71
C ALA A 11 30.00 20.43 -0.19
N ALA A 12 29.26 21.36 0.42
CA ALA A 12 28.77 21.21 1.78
C ALA A 12 27.73 22.29 2.02
N LEU A 13 26.51 21.87 2.39
CA LEU A 13 25.45 22.70 2.97
C LEU A 13 24.61 23.53 1.99
N ALA A 14 24.07 22.89 0.96
CA ALA A 14 22.73 23.25 0.51
C ALA A 14 21.76 22.24 1.16
N PRO A 15 20.71 22.69 1.86
CA PRO A 15 19.73 21.78 2.39
C PRO A 15 19.18 20.99 1.21
N VAL A 16 19.17 19.67 1.35
CA VAL A 16 18.33 18.81 0.54
C VAL A 16 16.91 19.28 0.82
N ALA A 17 16.47 20.29 0.09
CA ALA A 17 15.07 20.52 -0.18
C ALA A 17 14.63 19.22 -0.82
N VAL A 18 14.07 18.38 0.03
CA VAL A 18 13.53 17.07 -0.24
C VAL A 18 12.67 17.18 -1.49
N ALA A 19 13.24 16.83 -2.63
CA ALA A 19 12.51 16.56 -3.87
C ALA A 19 11.85 15.17 -3.75
N ALA A 20 11.20 14.90 -2.62
CA ALA A 20 10.33 13.74 -2.46
C ALA A 20 8.90 14.18 -2.78
N HIS A 21 8.22 13.34 -3.55
CA HIS A 21 6.82 13.45 -3.98
C HIS A 21 6.56 14.30 -5.22
N ALA A 22 7.34 14.07 -6.27
CA ALA A 22 6.85 14.24 -7.64
C ALA A 22 7.01 12.96 -8.47
N VAL A 23 6.98 11.80 -7.81
CA VAL A 23 6.40 10.62 -8.47
C VAL A 23 4.93 10.96 -8.55
N ALA A 24 4.46 11.32 -9.73
CA ALA A 24 3.04 11.49 -9.99
C ALA A 24 2.32 10.26 -9.41
N GLN A 25 1.65 10.44 -8.26
CA GLN A 25 0.75 9.44 -7.72
C GLN A 25 -0.36 9.30 -8.77
N THR A 26 -0.19 8.36 -9.69
CA THR A 26 -1.32 7.69 -10.36
C THR A 26 -1.98 6.72 -9.37
N GLY A 27 -2.08 7.12 -8.11
CA GLY A 27 -2.72 6.36 -7.05
C GLY A 27 -4.20 6.62 -7.12
N SER A 28 -5.01 5.56 -7.12
CA SER A 28 -6.43 5.68 -6.80
C SER A 28 -6.54 6.10 -5.34
N PRO A 29 -7.09 7.29 -5.01
CA PRO A 29 -7.24 7.74 -3.63
C PRO A 29 -8.07 6.76 -2.79
N GLU A 30 -8.98 6.04 -3.45
CA GLU A 30 -9.82 5.01 -2.82
C GLU A 30 -9.00 3.79 -2.38
N PHE A 31 -8.03 3.36 -3.19
CA PHE A 31 -7.16 2.24 -2.84
C PHE A 31 -6.22 2.60 -1.70
N GLU A 32 -5.60 3.78 -1.77
CA GLU A 32 -4.70 4.26 -0.72
C GLU A 32 -5.43 4.38 0.64
N ALA A 33 -6.64 4.95 0.64
CA ALA A 33 -7.46 5.03 1.84
C ALA A 33 -7.86 3.65 2.38
N ALA A 34 -8.22 2.71 1.50
CA ALA A 34 -8.56 1.35 1.91
C ALA A 34 -7.36 0.59 2.49
N LEU A 35 -6.18 0.72 1.86
CA LEU A 35 -4.94 0.11 2.31
C LEU A 35 -4.53 0.67 3.68
N HIS A 36 -4.57 1.98 3.85
CA HIS A 36 -4.24 2.62 5.13
C HIS A 36 -5.23 2.19 6.23
N SER A 37 -6.53 2.15 5.93
CA SER A 37 -7.54 1.66 6.89
C SER A 37 -7.27 0.22 7.32
N TYR A 38 -6.91 -0.67 6.39
CA TYR A 38 -6.54 -2.06 6.69
C TYR A 38 -5.29 -2.14 7.57
N LEU A 39 -4.23 -1.41 7.22
CA LEU A 39 -2.98 -1.43 7.99
C LEU A 39 -3.19 -0.96 9.44
N ASN A 40 -3.98 0.10 9.64
CA ASN A 40 -4.29 0.59 10.98
C ASN A 40 -5.12 -0.42 11.79
N ALA A 41 -6.12 -1.06 11.18
CA ALA A 41 -6.92 -2.07 11.84
C ALA A 41 -6.08 -3.32 12.17
N TRP A 42 -5.23 -3.75 11.25
CA TRP A 42 -4.29 -4.86 11.44
C TRP A 42 -3.31 -4.59 12.58
N ASP A 43 -2.70 -3.40 12.61
CA ASP A 43 -1.74 -3.03 13.65
C ASP A 43 -2.43 -2.97 15.03
N ALA A 44 -3.65 -2.43 15.10
CA ALA A 44 -4.44 -2.42 16.32
C ALA A 44 -4.80 -3.85 16.78
N TYR A 45 -5.26 -4.70 15.86
CA TYR A 45 -5.61 -6.09 16.13
C TYR A 45 -4.41 -6.90 16.64
N CYS A 46 -3.23 -6.74 16.01
CA CYS A 46 -1.99 -7.40 16.44
C CYS A 46 -1.43 -6.88 17.76
N ALA A 47 -1.73 -5.63 18.13
CA ALA A 47 -1.30 -5.04 19.39
C ALA A 47 -2.22 -5.39 20.56
N ALA A 48 -3.46 -5.82 20.28
CA ALA A 48 -4.42 -6.22 21.29
C ALA A 48 -4.06 -7.59 21.89
N PRO A 49 -4.43 -7.85 23.16
CA PRO A 49 -4.31 -9.19 23.72
C PRO A 49 -5.17 -10.20 22.95
N ASP A 50 -4.62 -11.38 22.63
CA ASP A 50 -5.33 -12.44 21.89
C ASP A 50 -6.72 -12.78 22.48
N ALA A 51 -6.88 -12.66 23.80
CA ALA A 51 -8.13 -12.97 24.48
C ALA A 51 -9.27 -11.97 24.20
N THR A 52 -8.97 -10.77 23.70
CA THR A 52 -9.96 -9.70 23.45
C THR A 52 -9.90 -9.13 22.04
N ALA A 53 -8.85 -9.42 21.26
CA ALA A 53 -8.63 -8.86 19.94
C ALA A 53 -9.82 -9.09 18.98
N ASP A 54 -10.36 -10.31 18.95
CA ASP A 54 -11.53 -10.64 18.10
C ASP A 54 -12.79 -9.89 18.52
N ASP A 55 -13.11 -9.88 19.83
CA ASP A 55 -14.34 -9.28 20.34
C ASP A 55 -14.34 -7.75 20.20
N GLU A 56 -13.18 -7.11 20.34
CA GLU A 56 -13.07 -5.65 20.35
C GLU A 56 -12.74 -5.07 18.98
N LEU A 57 -11.96 -5.78 18.15
CA LEU A 57 -11.37 -5.24 16.91
C LEU A 57 -11.65 -6.10 15.68
N GLY A 58 -12.19 -7.32 15.84
CA GLY A 58 -12.47 -8.23 14.72
C GLY A 58 -13.40 -7.62 13.67
N GLU A 59 -14.49 -6.96 14.09
CA GLU A 59 -15.42 -6.31 13.15
C GLU A 59 -14.75 -5.18 12.37
N ALA A 60 -13.97 -4.33 13.05
CA ALA A 60 -13.26 -3.23 12.40
C ALA A 60 -12.18 -3.74 11.43
N TYR A 61 -11.49 -4.82 11.80
CA TYR A 61 -10.54 -5.52 10.95
C TYR A 61 -11.22 -6.09 9.69
N ASP A 62 -12.31 -6.83 9.85
CA ASP A 62 -13.07 -7.45 8.77
C ASP A 62 -13.66 -6.41 7.81
N GLU A 63 -14.16 -5.29 8.33
CA GLU A 63 -14.67 -4.18 7.51
C GLU A 63 -13.54 -3.57 6.67
N ALA A 64 -12.37 -3.32 7.29
CA ALA A 64 -11.22 -2.75 6.60
C ALA A 64 -10.66 -3.70 5.52
N LEU A 65 -10.56 -5.00 5.81
CA LEU A 65 -10.17 -6.02 4.84
C LEU A 65 -11.18 -6.15 3.70
N THR A 66 -12.48 -6.11 4.01
CA THR A 66 -13.56 -6.12 3.01
C THR A 66 -13.49 -4.90 2.10
N ARG A 67 -13.15 -3.72 2.63
CA ARG A 67 -12.97 -2.51 1.83
C ARG A 67 -11.77 -2.62 0.91
N LEU A 68 -10.62 -3.09 1.42
CA LEU A 68 -9.41 -3.31 0.63
C LEU A 68 -9.62 -4.34 -0.49
N SER A 69 -10.36 -5.43 -0.21
CA SER A 69 -10.62 -6.47 -1.21
C SER A 69 -11.44 -5.95 -2.42
N LYS A 70 -12.31 -4.96 -2.20
CA LYS A 70 -13.11 -4.31 -3.26
C LYS A 70 -12.37 -3.20 -3.99
N ALA A 71 -11.39 -2.56 -3.34
CA ALA A 71 -10.63 -1.48 -3.94
C ALA A 71 -9.74 -1.98 -5.09
N GLN A 72 -9.65 -1.20 -6.18
CA GLN A 72 -8.84 -1.56 -7.34
C GLN A 72 -7.40 -1.07 -7.15
N PRO A 73 -6.39 -1.96 -7.14
CA PRO A 73 -4.99 -1.57 -7.00
C PRO A 73 -4.51 -0.84 -8.26
N PRO A 74 -4.06 0.42 -8.19
CA PRO A 74 -3.71 1.18 -9.38
C PRO A 74 -2.42 0.66 -10.04
N THR A 75 -1.51 0.05 -9.26
CA THR A 75 -0.23 -0.48 -9.75
C THR A 75 -0.05 -1.98 -9.44
N PRO A 76 0.90 -2.67 -10.10
CA PRO A 76 1.28 -4.04 -9.75
C PRO A 76 1.77 -4.19 -8.30
N GLN A 77 2.45 -3.17 -7.77
CA GLN A 77 2.91 -3.18 -6.37
C GLN A 77 1.74 -3.13 -5.40
N ASP A 78 0.75 -2.28 -5.67
CA ASP A 78 -0.49 -2.20 -4.89
C ASP A 78 -1.28 -3.51 -4.93
N PHE A 79 -1.26 -4.20 -6.08
CA PHE A 79 -1.86 -5.51 -6.19
C PHE A 79 -1.18 -6.53 -5.28
N VAL A 80 0.15 -6.51 -5.18
CA VAL A 80 0.89 -7.37 -4.24
C VAL A 80 0.50 -7.07 -2.79
N HIS A 81 0.33 -5.81 -2.41
CA HIS A 81 -0.14 -5.44 -1.07
C HIS A 81 -1.55 -5.97 -0.78
N LYS A 82 -2.48 -5.80 -1.72
CA LYS A 82 -3.84 -6.36 -1.63
C LYS A 82 -3.83 -7.89 -1.54
N PHE A 83 -3.04 -8.54 -2.39
CA PHE A 83 -2.88 -9.99 -2.38
C PHE A 83 -2.35 -10.48 -1.04
N ALA A 84 -1.26 -9.89 -0.55
CA ALA A 84 -0.67 -10.25 0.73
C ALA A 84 -1.68 -10.11 1.88
N ALA A 85 -2.45 -9.01 1.92
CA ALA A 85 -3.47 -8.78 2.94
C ALA A 85 -4.55 -9.87 2.96
N ILE A 86 -5.07 -10.26 1.78
CA ILE A 86 -6.16 -11.25 1.69
C ILE A 86 -5.69 -12.67 2.04
N PHE A 87 -4.44 -13.01 1.71
CA PHE A 87 -3.91 -14.37 1.93
C PHE A 87 -3.12 -14.55 3.23
N LYS A 88 -2.87 -13.47 3.99
CA LYS A 88 -1.98 -13.50 5.17
C LYS A 88 -2.43 -14.49 6.24
N ASP A 89 -3.74 -14.59 6.48
CA ASP A 89 -4.28 -15.39 7.59
C ASP A 89 -4.58 -16.84 7.21
N GLY A 90 -4.11 -17.29 6.03
CA GLY A 90 -4.29 -18.67 5.59
C GLY A 90 -5.75 -19.06 5.30
N GLY A 91 -6.66 -18.09 5.29
CA GLY A 91 -8.07 -18.28 4.99
C GLY A 91 -8.30 -18.77 3.56
N CYS A 92 -9.27 -19.69 3.40
CA CYS A 92 -9.78 -20.03 2.07
C CYS A 92 -10.50 -18.80 1.51
N ILE A 93 -9.98 -18.27 0.41
CA ILE A 93 -10.62 -17.18 -0.30
C ILE A 93 -11.93 -17.68 -0.91
N GLU A 94 -13.01 -16.94 -0.68
CA GLU A 94 -14.27 -17.15 -1.39
C GLU A 94 -14.06 -16.91 -2.89
N ASP A 95 -14.63 -17.77 -3.75
CA ASP A 95 -14.47 -17.70 -5.22
C ASP A 95 -14.62 -16.28 -5.81
N ARG A 96 -15.53 -15.47 -5.26
CA ARG A 96 -15.77 -14.08 -5.68
C ARG A 96 -14.55 -13.15 -5.50
N ALA A 97 -13.78 -13.34 -4.44
CA ALA A 97 -12.60 -12.53 -4.15
C ALA A 97 -11.41 -12.96 -5.03
N LEU A 98 -11.30 -14.26 -5.34
CA LEU A 98 -10.34 -14.77 -6.30
C LEU A 98 -10.60 -14.22 -7.71
N ASP A 99 -11.86 -14.22 -8.16
CA ASP A 99 -12.26 -13.63 -9.44
C ASP A 99 -11.92 -12.14 -9.51
N SER A 100 -12.10 -11.39 -8.42
CA SER A 100 -11.71 -9.98 -8.37
C SER A 100 -10.20 -9.79 -8.51
N LEU A 101 -9.40 -10.62 -7.83
CA LEU A 101 -7.94 -10.57 -7.93
C LEU A 101 -7.47 -10.91 -9.35
N LEU A 102 -8.07 -11.90 -10.00
CA LEU A 102 -7.75 -12.25 -11.38
C LEU A 102 -8.10 -11.13 -12.37
N LYS A 103 -9.20 -10.40 -12.14
CA LYS A 103 -9.55 -9.22 -12.95
C LYS A 103 -8.52 -8.10 -12.78
N ASP A 104 -8.11 -7.81 -11.55
CA ASP A 104 -7.08 -6.81 -11.26
C ASP A 104 -5.74 -7.18 -11.91
N ALA A 105 -5.31 -8.45 -11.76
CA ALA A 105 -4.07 -8.95 -12.37
C ALA A 105 -4.09 -8.78 -13.90
N ARG A 106 -5.18 -9.19 -14.57
CA ARG A 106 -5.32 -9.04 -16.04
C ARG A 106 -5.28 -7.58 -16.49
N ARG A 107 -5.87 -6.66 -15.71
CA ARG A 107 -5.86 -5.24 -16.03
C ARG A 107 -4.46 -4.65 -15.95
N LEU A 108 -3.68 -5.07 -14.95
CA LEU A 108 -2.35 -4.52 -14.68
C LEU A 108 -1.24 -5.10 -15.56
N THR A 109 -1.50 -6.20 -16.29
CA THR A 109 -0.57 -6.81 -17.25
C THR A 109 -0.76 -6.35 -18.70
N ARG A 110 -1.74 -5.49 -18.98
CA ARG A 110 -2.03 -4.93 -20.31
C ARG A 110 -1.45 -3.54 -20.45
#